data_AF-A0A0F0CR53-F1
#
_entry.id   AF-A0A0F0CR53-F1
#
_cell.length_a   1.000
_cell.length_b   1.000
_cell.length_c   1.000
_cell.angle_alpha   90.00
_cell.angle_beta   90.00
_cell.angle_gamma   90.00
#
_symmetry.space_group_name_H-M   'P 1'
#
loop_
_entity.id
_entity.type
_entity.pdbx_description
1 polymer ?
#
loop_
_entity_poly.entity_id
_entity_poly.type
_entity_poly.pdbx_seq_one_letter_code
_entity_poly.pdbx_strand_id
1 'polypeptide(L)'
;MIYSKVDIQNFRCFEKLIIDGLKQVNLITGQNNVGKTAFLEALFIMAKPGTELMFRTNIFRGMLGNIVLEESSGTEAIDSPINNFFHNFNVDKKIILSSEHMGKWKKTIISVPAQTTISMSTNYSDGKVAQSRVVCEVYCENSEKESFTNKMILYTDKQVILPEINRAPFFKLYFLHNIQSNPNQDAQVLSQLLEIKKDKEIIDALKILEPRLKDIKIRITGVDATILVDIGKER
;
A
#
# COMPACT_ATOMS: atom_id res chain seq x y z
N MET A 1 7.57 -6.97 19.63
CA MET A 1 7.50 -5.60 19.07
C MET A 1 8.11 -5.67 17.67
N ILE A 2 7.72 -4.81 16.73
CA ILE A 2 8.04 -5.06 15.31
C ILE A 2 9.24 -4.22 14.85
N TYR A 3 9.35 -2.98 15.35
CA TYR A 3 10.45 -2.06 15.10
C TYR A 3 10.87 -1.40 16.41
N SER A 4 12.15 -1.42 16.75
CA SER A 4 12.75 -0.55 17.79
C SER A 4 13.49 0.63 17.17
N LYS A 5 14.02 0.46 15.95
CA LYS A 5 14.71 1.50 15.20
C LYS A 5 14.32 1.46 13.74
N VAL A 6 14.21 2.62 13.11
CA VAL A 6 13.85 2.80 11.70
C VAL A 6 14.77 3.86 11.08
N ASP A 7 15.28 3.59 9.89
CA ASP A 7 16.06 4.50 9.05
C ASP A 7 15.39 4.62 7.68
N ILE A 8 15.03 5.84 7.30
CA ILE A 8 14.33 6.18 6.06
C ILE A 8 15.18 7.16 5.29
N GLN A 9 15.48 6.85 4.03
CA GLN A 9 16.29 7.69 3.16
C GLN A 9 15.61 7.89 1.82
N ASN A 10 15.72 9.11 1.30
CA ASN A 10 15.21 9.56 0.01
C ASN A 10 13.70 9.29 -0.20
N PHE A 11 12.89 9.35 0.86
CA PHE A 11 11.47 9.00 0.82
C PHE A 11 10.58 10.22 1.10
N ARG A 12 9.73 10.60 0.14
CA ARG A 12 8.80 11.74 0.21
C ARG A 12 9.49 13.02 0.70
N CYS A 13 9.18 13.50 1.90
CA CYS A 13 9.79 14.71 2.47
C CYS A 13 11.11 14.45 3.21
N PHE A 14 11.56 13.21 3.30
CA PHE A 14 12.77 12.84 4.03
C PHE A 14 13.93 12.59 3.08
N GLU A 15 14.94 13.46 3.10
CA GLU A 15 16.26 13.09 2.59
C GLU A 15 16.85 11.96 3.45
N LYS A 16 16.80 12.14 4.78
CA LYS A 16 17.17 11.13 5.78
C LYS A 16 16.41 11.37 7.08
N LEU A 17 15.86 10.30 7.66
CA LEU A 17 15.20 10.30 8.96
C LEU A 17 15.57 9.01 9.71
N ILE A 18 16.11 9.15 10.93
CA ILE A 18 16.38 8.03 11.82
C ILE A 18 15.55 8.22 13.08
N ILE A 19 14.74 7.22 13.42
CA ILE A 19 14.01 7.16 14.69
C ILE A 19 14.46 5.92 15.45
N ASP A 20 14.94 6.12 16.66
CA ASP A 20 15.34 5.07 17.58
C ASP A 20 14.44 5.08 18.83
N GLY A 21 14.45 3.99 19.57
CA GLY A 21 13.71 3.87 20.82
C GLY A 21 12.21 3.70 20.65
N LEU A 22 11.72 3.27 19.48
CA LEU A 22 10.31 2.96 19.27
C LEU A 22 9.85 1.90 20.28
N LYS A 23 8.71 2.17 20.92
CA LYS A 23 8.09 1.30 21.92
C LYS A 23 6.82 0.66 21.37
N GLN A 24 6.08 -0.03 22.24
CA GLN A 24 4.82 -0.67 21.87
C GLN A 24 3.77 0.37 21.47
N VAL A 25 3.77 1.52 22.14
CA VAL A 25 2.92 2.67 21.86
C VAL A 25 3.82 3.87 21.64
N ASN A 26 3.61 4.57 20.52
CA ASN A 26 4.35 5.78 20.18
C ASN A 26 3.35 6.86 19.78
N LEU A 27 3.52 8.07 20.32
CA LEU A 27 2.74 9.24 19.93
C LEU A 27 3.59 10.14 19.04
N ILE A 28 3.14 10.35 17.81
CA ILE A 28 3.83 11.17 16.82
C ILE A 28 3.04 12.46 16.64
N THR A 29 3.61 13.57 17.12
CA THR A 29 3.00 14.90 17.07
C THR A 29 3.86 15.86 16.25
N GLY A 30 3.29 17.01 15.89
CA GLY A 30 3.95 18.05 15.10
C GLY A 30 2.96 18.83 14.24
N GLN A 31 3.43 19.90 13.62
CA GLN A 31 2.61 20.73 12.73
C GLN A 31 2.18 19.97 11.46
N ASN A 32 1.24 20.54 10.71
CA ASN A 32 0.83 19.97 9.43
C ASN A 32 2.01 19.93 8.44
N ASN A 33 2.01 18.94 7.55
CA ASN A 33 3.00 18.78 6.49
C ASN A 33 4.47 18.51 6.92
N VAL A 34 4.75 18.29 8.21
CA VAL A 34 6.11 17.97 8.70
C VAL A 34 6.56 16.51 8.44
N GLY A 35 5.73 15.71 7.76
CA GLY A 35 6.06 14.33 7.42
C GLY A 35 5.48 13.23 8.31
N LYS A 36 4.58 13.55 9.27
CA LYS A 36 3.94 12.53 10.14
C LYS A 36 3.30 11.38 9.33
N THR A 37 2.49 11.71 8.32
CA THR A 37 1.87 10.72 7.44
C THR A 37 2.90 9.97 6.62
N ALA A 38 3.91 10.67 6.08
CA ALA A 38 5.00 10.04 5.32
C ALA A 38 5.75 9.00 6.17
N PHE A 39 5.98 9.29 7.45
CA PHE A 39 6.61 8.33 8.36
C PHE A 39 5.75 7.08 8.53
N LEU A 40 4.45 7.22 8.79
CA LEU A 40 3.54 6.07 8.92
C LEU A 40 3.44 5.25 7.62
N GLU A 41 3.48 5.91 6.46
CA GLU A 41 3.49 5.24 5.16
C GLU A 41 4.77 4.45 4.92
N ALA A 42 5.93 4.98 5.32
CA ALA A 42 7.18 4.24 5.27
C ALA A 42 7.10 2.95 6.10
N LEU A 43 6.59 3.03 7.35
CA LEU A 43 6.35 1.86 8.19
C LEU A 43 5.37 0.87 7.54
N PHE A 44 4.32 1.39 6.89
CA PHE A 44 3.33 0.57 6.19
C PHE A 44 3.96 -0.20 5.04
N ILE A 45 4.74 0.47 4.18
CA ILE A 45 5.44 -0.16 3.05
C ILE A 45 6.46 -1.21 3.54
N MET A 46 7.17 -0.94 4.63
CA MET A 46 8.15 -1.88 5.22
C MET A 46 7.52 -3.18 5.73
N ALA A 47 6.21 -3.20 6.00
CA ALA A 47 5.52 -4.40 6.48
C ALA A 47 5.34 -5.46 5.38
N LYS A 48 5.15 -5.00 4.13
CA LYS A 48 5.08 -5.85 2.94
C LYS A 48 5.78 -5.12 1.80
N PRO A 49 7.11 -5.23 1.71
CA PRO A 49 7.88 -4.59 0.66
C PRO A 49 7.41 -5.01 -0.73
N GLY A 50 6.90 -4.05 -1.47
CA GLY A 50 6.31 -4.24 -2.78
C GLY A 50 5.57 -2.99 -3.21
N THR A 51 5.19 -2.92 -4.48
CA THR A 51 4.53 -1.73 -5.03
C THR A 51 3.07 -1.60 -4.61
N GLU A 52 2.41 -2.70 -4.23
CA GLU A 52 1.02 -2.69 -3.76
C GLU A 52 0.79 -1.69 -2.62
N LEU A 53 1.56 -1.78 -1.54
CA LEU A 53 1.37 -0.90 -0.39
C LEU A 53 1.74 0.55 -0.71
N MET A 54 2.70 0.77 -1.62
CA MET A 54 3.01 2.11 -2.12
C MET A 54 1.76 2.72 -2.76
N PHE A 55 1.15 2.06 -3.74
CA PHE A 55 -0.06 2.57 -4.40
C PHE A 55 -1.23 2.73 -3.43
N ARG A 56 -1.41 1.81 -2.47
CA ARG A 56 -2.41 1.99 -1.41
C ARG A 56 -2.21 3.30 -0.65
N THR A 57 -0.98 3.67 -0.31
CA THR A 57 -0.73 4.96 0.38
C THR A 57 -1.06 6.17 -0.50
N ASN A 58 -0.86 6.09 -1.81
CA ASN A 58 -1.32 7.13 -2.73
C ASN A 58 -2.85 7.20 -2.78
N ILE A 59 -3.52 6.05 -2.87
CA ILE A 59 -4.98 5.97 -2.77
C ILE A 59 -5.42 6.65 -1.48
N PHE A 60 -4.84 6.31 -0.32
CA PHE A 60 -5.15 6.89 1.00
C PHE A 60 -4.94 8.41 1.11
N ARG A 61 -4.21 9.01 0.16
CA ARG A 61 -4.05 10.47 0.02
C ARG A 61 -5.05 11.12 -0.93
N GLY A 62 -5.98 10.34 -1.49
CA GLY A 62 -6.95 10.80 -2.49
C GLY A 62 -6.35 10.86 -3.89
N MET A 63 -5.16 10.30 -4.11
CA MET A 63 -4.56 10.20 -5.43
C MET A 63 -5.23 9.04 -6.18
N LEU A 64 -6.49 9.25 -6.58
CA LEU A 64 -7.24 8.37 -7.47
C LEU A 64 -6.83 8.68 -8.90
N GLY A 65 -5.65 8.21 -9.29
CA GLY A 65 -5.28 8.10 -10.70
C GLY A 65 -5.40 6.64 -11.07
N ASN A 66 -6.25 6.34 -12.06
CA ASN A 66 -5.97 5.17 -12.88
C ASN A 66 -4.48 5.24 -13.23
N ILE A 67 -3.76 4.14 -13.15
CA ILE A 67 -2.47 4.03 -13.84
C ILE A 67 -2.83 3.98 -15.34
N VAL A 68 -3.39 5.06 -15.86
CA VAL A 68 -3.55 5.35 -17.27
C VAL A 68 -2.39 6.27 -17.52
N LEU A 69 -1.37 5.69 -18.14
CA LEU A 69 -0.30 6.48 -18.70
C LEU A 69 -0.92 7.13 -19.92
N GLU A 70 -1.45 8.33 -19.77
CA GLU A 70 -1.81 9.11 -20.94
C GLU A 70 -0.56 9.16 -21.83
N GLU A 71 -0.72 8.77 -23.09
CA GLU A 71 0.28 9.05 -24.10
C GLU A 71 0.34 10.57 -24.21
N SER A 72 1.20 11.19 -23.39
CA SER A 72 1.69 12.52 -23.69
C SER A 72 2.23 12.43 -25.10
N SER A 73 1.58 13.11 -26.05
CA SER A 73 1.95 13.17 -27.46
C SER A 73 3.27 13.94 -27.62
N GLY A 74 4.36 13.36 -27.14
CA GLY A 74 5.70 13.91 -27.10
C GLY A 74 6.68 12.86 -26.57
N THR A 75 7.85 12.79 -27.18
CA THR A 75 8.98 11.89 -26.87
C THR A 75 9.64 12.11 -25.51
N GLU A 76 8.94 12.69 -24.54
CA GLU A 76 9.44 12.94 -23.20
C GLU A 76 8.93 11.87 -22.24
N ALA A 77 9.86 11.36 -21.43
CA ALA A 77 9.72 10.15 -20.65
C ALA A 77 8.40 10.11 -19.87
N ILE A 78 7.66 9.00 -20.03
CA ILE A 78 6.62 8.62 -19.07
C ILE A 78 7.27 8.65 -17.68
N ASP A 79 6.85 9.61 -16.85
CA ASP A 79 7.24 9.70 -15.44
C ASP A 79 6.98 8.36 -14.77
N SER A 80 7.97 7.82 -14.06
CA SER A 80 7.75 6.56 -13.35
C SER A 80 6.60 6.78 -12.36
N PRO A 81 5.60 5.87 -12.30
CA PRO A 81 4.40 6.03 -11.48
C PRO A 81 4.68 6.03 -9.97
N ILE A 82 5.96 5.95 -9.59
CA ILE A 82 6.44 6.02 -8.21
C ILE A 82 7.33 7.25 -7.93
N ASN A 83 7.50 8.19 -8.86
CA ASN A 83 8.34 9.39 -8.68
C ASN A 83 7.98 10.16 -7.39
N ASN A 84 6.69 10.21 -7.06
CA ASN A 84 6.17 10.92 -5.88
C ASN A 84 6.59 10.31 -4.52
N PHE A 85 7.20 9.13 -4.52
CA PHE A 85 7.79 8.53 -3.33
C PHE A 85 9.23 8.95 -3.11
N PHE A 86 9.94 9.47 -4.13
CA PHE A 86 11.33 9.88 -4.01
C PHE A 86 11.41 11.31 -3.47
N HIS A 87 12.39 11.56 -2.61
CA HIS A 87 12.62 12.91 -2.11
C HIS A 87 12.99 13.86 -3.25
N ASN A 88 12.27 14.99 -3.32
CA ASN A 88 12.34 15.94 -4.43
C ASN A 88 12.16 15.28 -5.81
N PHE A 89 11.41 14.18 -5.89
CA PHE A 89 11.19 13.41 -7.12
C PHE A 89 12.50 12.90 -7.77
N ASN A 90 13.60 12.85 -7.01
CA ASN A 90 14.90 12.43 -7.52
C ASN A 90 15.02 10.89 -7.53
N VAL A 91 14.76 10.33 -8.70
CA VAL A 91 14.82 8.88 -8.97
C VAL A 91 16.23 8.32 -9.19
N ASP A 92 17.24 9.18 -9.36
CA ASP A 92 18.64 8.75 -9.49
C ASP A 92 19.16 8.18 -8.16
N LYS A 93 18.59 8.65 -7.05
CA LYS A 93 18.82 8.10 -5.71
C LYS A 93 17.80 7.01 -5.40
N LYS A 94 18.24 5.96 -4.71
CA LYS A 94 17.34 4.88 -4.25
C LYS A 94 16.65 5.29 -2.95
N ILE A 95 15.40 4.89 -2.78
CA ILE A 95 14.75 4.90 -1.46
C ILE A 95 15.34 3.74 -0.66
N ILE A 96 15.71 4.01 0.59
CA ILE A 96 16.17 2.97 1.52
C ILE A 96 15.31 3.05 2.76
N LEU A 97 14.62 1.95 3.08
CA LEU A 97 13.83 1.78 4.29
C LEU A 97 14.43 0.63 5.09
N SER A 98 14.97 0.91 6.27
CA SER A 98 15.58 -0.10 7.13
C SER A 98 14.95 -0.10 8.51
N SER A 99 14.77 -1.28 9.09
CA SER A 99 14.26 -1.45 10.44
C SER A 99 15.07 -2.46 11.22
N GLU A 100 15.12 -2.28 12.53
CA GLU A 100 15.75 -3.21 13.47
C GLU A 100 14.81 -3.51 14.64
N HIS A 101 14.83 -4.75 15.10
CA HIS A 101 14.25 -5.15 16.38
C HIS A 101 14.98 -6.37 16.96
N MET A 102 15.47 -6.26 18.20
CA MET A 102 16.16 -7.35 18.91
C MET A 102 17.31 -7.98 18.10
N GLY A 103 18.13 -7.16 17.45
CA GLY A 103 19.24 -7.61 16.59
C GLY A 103 18.84 -8.19 15.24
N LYS A 104 17.54 -8.41 14.99
CA LYS A 104 17.03 -8.72 13.65
C LYS A 104 16.83 -7.42 12.88
N TRP A 105 17.27 -7.40 11.64
CA TRP A 105 17.12 -6.24 10.77
C TRP A 105 16.51 -6.62 9.43
N LYS A 106 15.88 -5.63 8.80
CA LYS A 106 15.34 -5.71 7.44
C LYS A 106 15.67 -4.44 6.70
N LYS A 107 15.97 -4.58 5.41
CA LYS A 107 16.25 -3.47 4.52
C LYS A 107 15.49 -3.65 3.23
N THR A 108 14.79 -2.61 2.82
CA THR A 108 14.08 -2.49 1.56
C THR A 108 14.70 -1.37 0.75
N ILE A 109 15.05 -1.66 -0.50
CA ILE A 109 15.60 -0.71 -1.46
C ILE A 109 14.62 -0.61 -2.61
N ILE A 110 14.18 0.61 -2.92
CA ILE A 110 13.27 0.89 -4.03
C ILE A 110 13.99 1.78 -5.03
N SER A 111 13.96 1.41 -6.30
CA SER A 111 14.64 2.14 -7.37
C SER A 111 13.85 2.08 -8.68
N VAL A 112 14.05 3.11 -9.50
CA VAL A 112 13.65 3.09 -10.90
C VAL A 112 14.86 2.59 -11.71
N PRO A 113 14.79 1.42 -12.36
CA PRO A 113 15.90 0.94 -13.16
C PRO A 113 16.07 1.80 -14.42
N ALA A 114 17.30 1.90 -14.95
CA ALA A 114 17.54 2.44 -16.27
C ALA A 114 16.69 1.68 -17.30
N GLN A 115 16.13 2.37 -18.31
CA GLN A 115 15.13 1.82 -19.23
C GLN A 115 15.54 0.43 -19.75
N THR A 116 14.95 -0.61 -19.15
CA THR A 116 15.21 -1.99 -19.52
C THR A 116 13.99 -2.49 -20.28
N THR A 117 14.09 -2.52 -21.60
CA THR A 117 13.04 -3.08 -22.46
C THR A 117 13.17 -4.60 -22.43
N ILE A 118 12.10 -5.28 -22.00
CA ILE A 118 11.99 -6.73 -22.06
C ILE A 118 11.07 -7.04 -23.24
N SER A 119 11.64 -7.62 -24.29
CA SER A 119 10.88 -8.15 -25.43
C SER A 119 10.32 -9.51 -25.05
N MET A 120 9.00 -9.65 -25.01
CA MET A 120 8.34 -10.95 -24.89
C MET A 120 7.67 -11.31 -26.20
N SER A 121 7.97 -12.51 -26.72
CA SER A 121 7.19 -13.11 -27.79
C SER A 121 5.85 -13.55 -27.23
N THR A 122 4.79 -12.78 -27.50
CA THR A 122 3.45 -13.27 -27.24
C THR A 122 2.98 -14.16 -28.38
N ASN A 123 2.49 -15.36 -28.08
CA ASN A 123 1.81 -16.26 -29.03
C ASN A 123 0.43 -15.70 -29.42
N TYR A 124 0.35 -14.44 -29.86
CA TYR A 124 -0.84 -13.89 -30.49
C TYR A 124 -0.70 -14.05 -32.00
N SER A 125 -1.79 -14.49 -32.63
CA SER A 125 -1.94 -14.72 -34.07
C SER A 125 -1.71 -13.49 -34.98
N ASP A 126 -1.30 -12.35 -34.41
CA ASP A 126 -1.20 -11.05 -35.08
C ASP A 126 0.23 -10.49 -35.14
N GLY A 127 1.26 -11.26 -34.76
CA GLY A 127 2.67 -10.94 -35.01
C GLY A 127 3.23 -9.69 -34.29
N LYS A 128 2.45 -9.00 -33.45
CA LYS A 128 2.93 -7.85 -32.67
C LYS A 128 3.70 -8.33 -31.44
N VAL A 129 4.95 -7.88 -31.31
CA VAL A 129 5.78 -8.08 -30.11
C VAL A 129 5.34 -7.06 -29.06
N ALA A 130 4.74 -7.53 -27.98
CA ALA A 130 4.41 -6.68 -26.84
C ALA A 130 5.70 -6.21 -26.16
N GLN A 131 5.91 -4.89 -26.12
CA GLN A 131 7.02 -4.31 -25.39
C GLN A 131 6.64 -4.14 -23.92
N SER A 132 7.58 -4.45 -23.04
CA SER A 132 7.42 -4.24 -21.61
C SER A 132 8.64 -3.56 -21.02
N ARG A 133 8.42 -2.70 -20.01
CA ARG A 133 9.48 -1.95 -19.35
C ARG A 133 9.35 -2.11 -17.85
N VAL A 134 10.47 -2.44 -17.17
CA VAL A 134 10.50 -2.39 -15.71
C VAL A 134 10.50 -0.92 -15.28
N VAL A 135 9.53 -0.54 -14.46
CA VAL A 135 9.32 0.85 -14.01
C VAL A 135 9.59 1.04 -12.52
N CYS A 136 9.66 -0.04 -11.75
CA CYS A 136 10.11 -0.06 -10.36
C CYS A 136 10.71 -1.42 -10.01
N GLU A 137 11.78 -1.40 -9.23
CA GLU A 137 12.35 -2.56 -8.57
C GLU A 137 12.35 -2.35 -7.05
N VAL A 138 11.83 -3.32 -6.31
CA VAL A 138 11.82 -3.37 -4.85
C VAL A 138 12.63 -4.58 -4.41
N TYR A 139 13.86 -4.34 -3.96
CA TYR A 139 14.71 -5.35 -3.36
C TYR A 139 14.56 -5.35 -1.84
N CYS A 140 14.46 -6.53 -1.23
CA CYS A 140 14.41 -6.68 0.21
C CYS A 140 15.38 -7.76 0.68
N GLU A 141 16.05 -7.50 1.80
CA GLU A 141 16.92 -8.44 2.51
C GLU A 141 16.69 -8.36 4.02
N ASN A 142 17.05 -9.42 4.75
CA ASN A 142 16.97 -9.48 6.21
C ASN A 142 18.24 -10.04 6.86
N SER A 143 18.29 -9.99 8.18
CA SER A 143 19.40 -10.52 9.00
C SER A 143 19.67 -12.01 8.83
N GLU A 144 18.71 -12.78 8.31
CA GLU A 144 18.81 -14.21 8.06
C GLU A 144 19.30 -14.51 6.63
N LYS A 145 19.72 -13.48 5.89
CA LYS A 145 20.17 -13.53 4.48
C LYS A 145 19.09 -13.98 3.50
N GLU A 146 17.82 -13.98 3.92
CA GLU A 146 16.73 -14.15 2.98
C GLU A 146 16.57 -12.86 2.18
N SER A 147 16.39 -12.99 0.87
CA SER A 147 16.18 -11.85 0.00
C SER A 147 15.16 -12.14 -1.08
N PHE A 148 14.60 -11.08 -1.65
CA PHE A 148 13.75 -11.15 -2.83
C PHE A 148 13.74 -9.82 -3.56
N THR A 149 13.34 -9.89 -4.82
CA THR A 149 13.12 -8.72 -5.66
C THR A 149 11.72 -8.79 -6.24
N ASN A 150 10.93 -7.74 -6.02
CA ASN A 150 9.67 -7.53 -6.73
C ASN A 150 9.89 -6.49 -7.83
N LYS A 151 9.36 -6.78 -9.02
CA LYS A 151 9.42 -5.86 -10.15
C LYS A 151 8.02 -5.42 -10.54
N MET A 152 7.94 -4.17 -10.95
CA MET A 152 6.75 -3.60 -11.53
C MET A 152 6.99 -3.41 -13.01
N ILE A 153 6.18 -4.09 -13.82
CA ILE A 153 6.33 -4.11 -15.26
C ILE A 153 5.18 -3.33 -15.86
N LEU A 154 5.55 -2.36 -16.71
CA LEU A 154 4.63 -1.66 -17.58
C LEU A 154 4.56 -2.38 -18.92
N TYR A 155 3.35 -2.76 -19.34
CA TYR A 155 3.08 -3.29 -20.67
C TYR A 155 2.57 -2.16 -21.58
N THR A 156 3.32 -1.83 -22.64
CA THR A 156 3.00 -0.70 -23.53
C THR A 156 1.66 -0.87 -24.23
N ASP A 157 1.33 -2.11 -24.61
CA ASP A 157 0.14 -2.39 -25.43
C ASP A 157 -1.18 -2.29 -24.66
N LYS A 158 -1.12 -2.32 -23.32
CA LYS A 158 -2.32 -2.32 -22.45
C LYS A 158 -2.33 -1.19 -21.42
N GLN A 159 -1.24 -0.43 -21.29
CA GLN A 159 -0.99 0.49 -20.17
C GLN A 159 -1.23 -0.16 -18.79
N VAL A 160 -1.10 -1.48 -18.70
CA VAL A 160 -1.34 -2.22 -17.46
C VAL A 160 -0.03 -2.33 -16.72
N ILE A 161 -0.10 -2.10 -15.40
CA ILE A 161 0.98 -2.39 -14.47
C ILE A 161 0.61 -3.62 -13.67
N LEU A 162 1.41 -4.68 -13.80
CA LEU A 162 1.27 -5.87 -12.97
C LEU A 162 2.43 -5.90 -11.96
N PRO A 163 2.14 -5.98 -10.65
CA PRO A 163 3.16 -6.34 -9.68
C PRO A 163 3.50 -7.82 -9.85
N GLU A 164 4.75 -8.15 -10.14
CA GLU A 164 5.21 -9.52 -9.98
C GLU A 164 5.41 -9.80 -8.49
N ILE A 165 4.63 -10.79 -8.00
CA ILE A 165 4.75 -11.53 -6.74
C ILE A 165 3.96 -10.95 -5.53
N ASN A 166 3.11 -11.85 -5.00
CA ASN A 166 2.19 -11.63 -3.90
C ASN A 166 2.73 -12.35 -2.63
N ARG A 167 3.80 -11.83 -2.01
CA ARG A 167 4.29 -12.37 -0.72
C ARG A 167 3.36 -11.95 0.42
N ALA A 168 3.13 -12.83 1.40
CA ALA A 168 2.45 -12.45 2.63
C ALA A 168 3.21 -11.31 3.34
N PRO A 169 2.50 -10.38 4.01
CA PRO A 169 3.16 -9.37 4.81
C PRO A 169 4.00 -10.04 5.90
N PHE A 170 5.14 -9.43 6.25
CA PHE A 170 6.04 -9.98 7.27
C PHE A 170 5.41 -10.06 8.65
N PHE A 171 4.40 -9.23 8.90
CA PHE A 171 3.60 -9.21 10.10
C PHE A 171 2.23 -8.64 9.76
N LYS A 172 1.24 -8.98 10.57
CA LYS A 172 -0.12 -8.43 10.42
C LYS A 172 -0.09 -6.94 10.73
N LEU A 173 -0.54 -6.11 9.79
CA LEU A 173 -0.59 -4.66 9.93
C LEU A 173 -1.97 -4.13 9.55
N TYR A 174 -2.42 -3.13 10.31
CA TYR A 174 -3.62 -2.36 10.02
C TYR A 174 -3.21 -0.88 9.88
N PHE A 175 -3.57 -0.26 8.76
CA PHE A 175 -3.36 1.16 8.52
C PHE A 175 -4.71 1.86 8.49
N LEU A 176 -4.98 2.64 9.53
CA LEU A 176 -6.22 3.42 9.63
C LEU A 176 -6.05 4.69 8.80
N HIS A 177 -6.86 4.84 7.76
CA HIS A 177 -6.87 5.99 6.87
C HIS A 177 -8.25 6.68 6.86
N ASN A 178 -8.28 7.94 6.43
CA ASN A 178 -9.50 8.76 6.47
C ASN A 178 -10.31 8.77 5.16
N ILE A 179 -9.92 7.98 4.16
CA ILE A 179 -10.72 7.85 2.93
C ILE A 179 -11.93 6.97 3.18
N GLN A 180 -13.07 7.36 2.59
CA GLN A 180 -14.31 6.57 2.56
C GLN A 180 -13.97 5.10 2.30
N SER A 181 -14.38 4.27 3.24
CA SER A 181 -14.24 2.83 3.11
C SER A 181 -14.98 2.37 1.86
N ASN A 182 -14.44 1.34 1.21
CA ASN A 182 -15.14 0.73 0.09
C ASN A 182 -16.30 -0.09 0.68
N PRO A 183 -17.58 0.30 0.46
CA PRO A 183 -18.71 -0.35 1.13
C PRO A 183 -18.79 -1.86 0.83
N ASN A 184 -18.33 -2.26 -0.35
CA ASN A 184 -18.25 -3.67 -0.73
C ASN A 184 -17.16 -4.43 0.04
N GLN A 185 -16.01 -3.82 0.31
CA GLN A 185 -14.97 -4.46 1.14
C GLN A 185 -15.43 -4.56 2.59
N ASP A 186 -16.04 -3.51 3.14
CA ASP A 186 -16.56 -3.53 4.51
C ASP A 186 -17.64 -4.61 4.67
N ALA A 187 -18.55 -4.72 3.70
CA ALA A 187 -19.55 -5.78 3.68
C ALA A 187 -18.93 -7.18 3.61
N GLN A 188 -17.88 -7.38 2.81
CA GLN A 188 -17.17 -8.67 2.77
C GLN A 188 -16.51 -8.99 4.12
N VAL A 189 -15.84 -8.03 4.75
CA VAL A 189 -15.22 -8.21 6.07
C VAL A 189 -16.28 -8.54 7.11
N LEU A 190 -17.40 -7.81 7.12
CA LEU A 190 -18.52 -8.09 8.02
C LEU A 190 -19.11 -9.48 7.76
N SER A 191 -19.29 -9.88 6.49
CA SER A 191 -19.80 -11.21 6.12
C SER A 191 -18.93 -12.32 6.70
N GLN A 192 -17.60 -12.23 6.57
CA GLN A 192 -16.67 -13.21 7.13
C GLN A 192 -16.77 -13.30 8.65
N LEU A 193 -16.99 -12.18 9.34
CA LEU A 193 -17.16 -12.17 10.79
C LEU A 193 -18.50 -12.79 11.23
N LEU A 194 -19.55 -12.55 10.45
CA LEU A 194 -20.87 -13.16 10.68
C LEU A 194 -20.82 -14.68 10.46
N GLU A 195 -20.09 -15.16 9.45
CA GLU A 195 -19.88 -16.60 9.19
C GLU A 195 -19.23 -17.33 10.38
N ILE A 196 -18.28 -16.68 11.06
CA ILE A 196 -17.63 -17.22 12.26
C ILE A 196 -18.37 -16.86 13.57
N LYS A 197 -19.63 -16.39 13.48
CA LYS A 197 -20.52 -16.10 14.62
C LYS A 197 -19.94 -15.08 15.61
N LYS A 198 -19.28 -14.03 15.11
CA LYS A 198 -18.78 -12.89 15.89
C LYS A 198 -19.69 -11.66 15.87
N ASP A 199 -20.94 -11.83 15.46
CA ASP A 199 -21.99 -10.81 15.42
C ASP A 199 -22.11 -10.06 16.76
N LYS A 200 -22.23 -10.79 17.87
CA LYS A 200 -22.37 -10.20 19.20
C LYS A 200 -21.15 -9.38 19.62
N GLU A 201 -19.94 -9.88 19.35
CA GLU A 201 -18.69 -9.16 19.67
C GLU A 201 -18.62 -7.82 18.93
N ILE A 202 -19.03 -7.80 17.66
CA ILE A 202 -19.07 -6.58 16.83
C ILE A 202 -20.11 -5.61 17.37
N ILE A 203 -21.33 -6.08 17.63
CA ILE A 203 -22.41 -5.24 18.16
C ILE A 203 -22.00 -4.63 19.49
N ASP A 204 -21.46 -5.43 20.40
CA ASP A 204 -21.02 -4.95 21.72
C ASP A 204 -19.86 -3.93 21.60
N ALA A 205 -18.94 -4.11 20.66
CA ALA A 205 -17.90 -3.13 20.38
C ALA A 205 -18.47 -1.82 19.80
N LEU A 206 -19.42 -1.91 18.87
CA LEU A 206 -20.02 -0.74 18.21
C LEU A 206 -21.00 0.03 19.11
N LYS A 207 -21.46 -0.56 20.23
CA LYS A 207 -22.24 0.15 21.26
C LYS A 207 -21.48 1.30 21.92
N ILE A 208 -20.14 1.35 21.79
CA ILE A 208 -19.35 2.52 22.18
C ILE A 208 -19.76 3.76 21.37
N LEU A 209 -20.16 3.57 20.10
CA LEU A 209 -20.59 4.65 19.21
C LEU A 209 -22.11 4.89 19.26
N GLU A 210 -22.92 3.83 19.26
CA GLU A 210 -24.38 3.91 19.38
C GLU A 210 -24.88 2.83 20.37
N PRO A 211 -25.14 3.19 21.64
CA PRO A 211 -25.48 2.24 22.69
C PRO A 211 -26.75 1.41 22.45
N ARG A 212 -27.67 1.88 21.60
CA ARG A 212 -28.95 1.20 21.31
C ARG A 212 -28.83 0.18 20.18
N LEU A 213 -27.64 -0.02 19.61
CA LEU A 213 -27.43 -0.97 18.54
C LEU A 213 -27.86 -2.39 18.95
N LYS A 214 -28.82 -2.94 18.22
CA LYS A 214 -29.40 -4.27 18.44
C LYS A 214 -28.90 -5.29 17.43
N ASP A 215 -28.75 -4.88 16.17
CA ASP A 215 -28.45 -5.79 15.07
C ASP A 215 -27.74 -5.05 13.93
N ILE A 216 -27.02 -5.81 13.10
CA ILE A 216 -26.30 -5.32 11.93
C ILE A 216 -26.54 -6.27 10.76
N LYS A 217 -26.94 -5.74 9.61
CA LYS A 217 -27.21 -6.54 8.40
C LYS A 217 -26.52 -5.96 7.18
N ILE A 218 -26.19 -6.83 6.24
CA ILE A 218 -25.71 -6.45 4.92
C ILE A 218 -26.90 -6.47 3.96
N ARG A 219 -27.11 -5.37 3.24
CA ARG A 219 -28.05 -5.31 2.12
C ARG A 219 -27.26 -5.02 0.84
N ILE A 220 -27.43 -5.88 -0.15
CA ILE A 220 -26.85 -5.68 -1.50
C ILE A 220 -27.92 -5.05 -2.38
N THR A 221 -27.58 -3.99 -3.11
CA THR A 221 -28.47 -3.31 -4.07
C THR A 221 -27.70 -3.06 -5.35
N GLY A 222 -27.91 -3.91 -6.36
CA GLY A 222 -27.08 -3.90 -7.57
C GLY A 222 -25.64 -4.32 -7.25
N VAL A 223 -24.68 -3.44 -7.55
CA VAL A 223 -23.24 -3.63 -7.29
C VAL A 223 -22.79 -3.05 -5.95
N ASP A 224 -23.68 -2.36 -5.23
CA ASP A 224 -23.36 -1.68 -3.98
C ASP A 224 -23.85 -2.47 -2.77
N ALA A 225 -22.97 -2.67 -1.80
CA ALA A 225 -23.32 -3.17 -0.48
C ALA A 225 -23.55 -2.01 0.50
N THR A 226 -24.59 -2.13 1.32
CA THR A 226 -24.90 -1.22 2.41
C THR A 226 -24.96 -1.99 3.71
N ILE A 227 -24.28 -1.48 4.75
CA ILE A 227 -24.40 -2.00 6.11
C ILE A 227 -25.55 -1.24 6.79
N LEU A 228 -26.58 -1.99 7.19
CA LEU A 228 -27.74 -1.49 7.93
C LEU A 228 -27.56 -1.79 9.41
N VAL A 229 -27.91 -0.83 10.25
CA VAL A 229 -27.89 -0.96 11.70
C VAL A 229 -29.30 -0.83 12.25
N ASP A 230 -29.69 -1.73 13.15
CA ASP A 230 -30.95 -1.61 13.90
C ASP A 230 -30.67 -0.99 15.27
N ILE A 231 -31.31 0.14 15.54
CA ILE A 231 -31.24 0.86 16.82
C ILE A 231 -32.54 0.71 17.64
N GLY A 232 -33.44 -0.17 17.22
CA GLY A 232 -34.72 -0.43 17.88
C GLY A 232 -35.74 0.69 17.74
N LYS A 233 -35.66 1.52 16.68
CA LYS A 233 -36.75 2.43 16.34
C LYS A 233 -37.87 1.66 15.66
N GLU A 234 -39.09 1.80 16.19
CA GLU A 234 -40.27 1.39 15.46
C GLU A 234 -40.35 2.16 14.13
N ARG A 235 -40.68 1.45 13.06
CA ARG A 235 -40.85 2.02 11.71
C ARG A 235 -42.17 2.75 11.61
#